data_AF-A0A9P0KQ71-F1
#
_entry.id   AF-A0A9P0KQ71-F1
#
_cell.length_a   1.000
_cell.length_b   1.000
_cell.length_c   1.000
_cell.angle_alpha   90.00
_cell.angle_beta   90.00
_cell.angle_gamma   90.00
#
_symmetry.space_group_name_H-M   'P 1'
#
loop_
_entity.id
_entity.type
_entity.pdbx_description
1 polymer ?
#
loop_
_entity_poly.entity_id
_entity_poly.type
_entity_poly.pdbx_seq_one_letter_code
_entity_poly.pdbx_strand_id
1 'polypeptide(L)'
;MRFKPPPPHSTIGWRVEFRPCEVQITDFENAAIVCFIVLMTRVILSYQLDFLIPISKVDENMQRAQKRNAAKVEKFWFRKDITTQVSPPEANECCKTGTTNCDMKNCDMFVEMTLNEIINGKEGEFPGLIPLIKSYLTGMDVDADTHCTIQQYLQFIQKRASGEILTTASWIRKFVREHPEYKSDSKVSEHINYDLLNRIRQIQTGKISCPELLGDNATSKTKDSVPTALTNDCL
;
A
#
# COMPACT_ATOMS: atom_id res chain seq x y z
N MET A 1 -10.61 5.32 -6.89
CA MET A 1 -10.43 4.55 -8.14
C MET A 1 -11.02 5.33 -9.30
N ARG A 2 -10.53 5.15 -10.53
CA ARG A 2 -11.19 5.70 -11.73
C ARG A 2 -11.30 4.62 -12.80
N PHE A 3 -12.52 4.38 -13.26
CA PHE A 3 -12.78 3.52 -14.41
C PHE A 3 -12.58 4.32 -15.69
N LYS A 4 -11.79 3.80 -16.63
CA LYS A 4 -11.42 4.47 -17.88
C LYS A 4 -11.93 3.65 -19.07
N PRO A 5 -12.91 4.17 -19.83
CA PRO A 5 -13.36 3.52 -21.06
C PRO A 5 -12.25 3.53 -22.11
N PRO A 6 -12.28 2.57 -23.05
CA PRO A 6 -11.38 2.57 -24.21
C PRO A 6 -11.63 3.82 -25.07
N PRO A 7 -10.59 4.50 -25.57
CA PRO A 7 -10.76 5.55 -26.57
C PRO A 7 -11.37 4.99 -27.85
N PRO A 8 -12.20 5.76 -28.59
CA PRO A 8 -12.68 5.35 -29.91
C PRO A 8 -11.51 5.00 -30.83
N HIS A 9 -11.65 3.93 -31.61
CA HIS A 9 -10.67 3.46 -32.58
C HIS A 9 -9.27 3.14 -32.01
N SER A 10 -9.16 2.85 -30.71
CA SER A 10 -7.91 2.41 -30.08
C SER A 10 -7.93 0.92 -29.77
N THR A 11 -6.76 0.28 -29.81
CA THR A 11 -6.55 -1.10 -29.35
C THR A 11 -6.52 -1.21 -27.81
N ILE A 12 -6.48 -0.07 -27.10
CA ILE A 12 -6.43 -0.03 -25.64
C ILE A 12 -7.78 -0.41 -25.05
N GLY A 13 -7.80 -1.42 -24.17
CA GLY A 13 -9.01 -1.89 -23.48
C GLY A 13 -9.47 -1.02 -22.30
N TRP A 14 -10.43 -1.56 -21.54
CA TRP A 14 -10.90 -0.97 -20.28
C TRP A 14 -9.79 -0.94 -19.24
N ARG A 15 -9.68 0.17 -18.51
CA ARG A 15 -8.62 0.37 -17.52
C ARG A 15 -9.18 0.84 -16.20
N VAL A 16 -8.46 0.51 -15.14
CA VAL A 16 -8.72 0.98 -13.78
C VAL A 16 -7.49 1.75 -13.31
N GLU A 17 -7.71 2.93 -12.75
CA GLU A 17 -6.66 3.77 -12.16
C GLU A 17 -6.77 3.72 -10.62
N PHE A 18 -5.68 3.27 -10.00
CA PHE A 18 -5.47 3.32 -8.54
C PHE A 18 -4.83 4.67 -8.18
N ARG A 19 -5.53 5.48 -7.38
CA ARG A 19 -5.19 6.88 -7.05
C ARG A 19 -4.86 7.19 -5.57
N PRO A 20 -5.17 6.33 -4.57
CA PRO A 20 -4.91 6.68 -3.17
C PRO A 20 -3.44 6.78 -2.73
N CYS A 21 -2.47 6.33 -3.52
CA CYS A 21 -1.08 6.31 -3.09
C CYS A 21 -0.47 7.72 -3.04
N GLU A 22 0.01 8.11 -1.86
CA GLU A 22 0.89 9.28 -1.69
C GLU A 22 2.27 9.01 -2.32
N VAL A 23 2.89 10.04 -2.88
CA VAL A 23 4.28 9.95 -3.39
C VAL A 23 5.27 9.82 -2.24
N GLN A 24 6.29 8.97 -2.41
CA GLN A 24 7.34 8.73 -1.43
C GLN A 24 8.64 9.45 -1.82
N ILE A 25 9.58 9.55 -0.88
CA ILE A 25 10.82 10.34 -1.03
C ILE A 25 11.73 9.72 -2.10
N THR A 26 11.85 8.40 -2.13
CA THR A 26 12.79 7.70 -3.03
C THR A 26 12.08 6.92 -4.13
N ASP A 27 12.75 6.72 -5.26
CA ASP A 27 12.26 5.89 -6.35
C ASP A 27 12.09 4.43 -5.94
N PHE A 28 12.93 3.93 -5.01
CA PHE A 28 12.78 2.61 -4.41
C PHE A 28 11.41 2.43 -3.74
N GLU A 29 11.01 3.39 -2.89
CA GLU A 29 9.73 3.31 -2.17
C GLU A 29 8.54 3.38 -3.14
N ASN A 30 8.62 4.28 -4.14
CA ASN A 30 7.59 4.43 -5.15
C ASN A 30 7.48 3.16 -6.02
N ALA A 31 8.60 2.59 -6.44
CA ALA A 31 8.65 1.33 -7.18
C ALA A 31 8.07 0.17 -6.36
N ALA A 32 8.39 0.09 -5.06
CA ALA A 32 7.85 -0.95 -4.19
C ALA A 32 6.32 -0.90 -4.12
N ILE A 33 5.73 0.29 -3.95
CA ILE A 33 4.28 0.48 -3.90
C ILE A 33 3.64 0.13 -5.25
N VAL A 34 4.22 0.57 -6.37
CA VAL A 34 3.72 0.26 -7.72
C VAL A 34 3.77 -1.23 -7.99
N CYS A 35 4.90 -1.89 -7.72
CA CYS A 35 5.06 -3.34 -7.87
C CYS A 35 4.04 -4.10 -7.01
N PHE A 36 3.82 -3.67 -5.77
CA PHE A 36 2.82 -4.28 -4.89
C PHE A 36 1.41 -4.17 -5.47
N ILE A 37 0.98 -3.00 -5.94
CA ILE A 37 -0.35 -2.84 -6.55
C ILE A 37 -0.49 -3.70 -7.81
N VAL A 38 0.53 -3.74 -8.67
CA VAL A 38 0.52 -4.59 -9.88
C VAL A 38 0.41 -6.08 -9.51
N LEU A 39 1.24 -6.57 -8.59
CA LEU A 39 1.18 -7.96 -8.13
C LEU A 39 -0.16 -8.27 -7.47
N MET A 40 -0.69 -7.36 -6.65
CA MET A 40 -1.99 -7.54 -6.01
C MET A 40 -3.11 -7.66 -7.04
N THR A 41 -3.11 -6.86 -8.12
CA THR A 41 -4.12 -7.02 -9.19
C THR A 41 -4.04 -8.37 -9.89
N ARG A 42 -2.82 -8.90 -10.12
CA ARG A 42 -2.63 -10.23 -10.69
C ARG A 42 -3.14 -11.32 -9.75
N VAL A 43 -2.87 -11.20 -8.45
CA VAL A 43 -3.34 -12.13 -7.42
C VAL A 43 -4.87 -12.11 -7.32
N ILE A 44 -5.50 -10.92 -7.32
CA ILE A 44 -6.97 -10.78 -7.31
C ILE A 44 -7.59 -11.55 -8.48
N LEU A 45 -7.06 -11.37 -9.68
CA LEU A 45 -7.59 -12.01 -10.89
C LEU A 45 -7.30 -13.51 -10.93
N SER A 46 -6.10 -13.92 -10.53
CA SER A 46 -5.66 -15.33 -10.63
C SER A 46 -6.37 -16.21 -9.60
N TYR A 47 -6.57 -15.71 -8.39
CA TYR A 47 -7.26 -16.43 -7.31
C TYR A 47 -8.75 -16.08 -7.21
N GLN A 48 -9.24 -15.18 -8.07
CA GLN A 48 -10.63 -14.70 -8.08
C GLN A 48 -11.09 -14.23 -6.69
N LEU A 49 -10.22 -13.42 -6.05
CA LEU A 49 -10.43 -12.93 -4.69
C LEU A 49 -11.56 -11.90 -4.63
N ASP A 50 -12.36 -11.99 -3.58
CA ASP A 50 -13.48 -11.08 -3.33
C ASP A 50 -13.18 -10.15 -2.14
N PHE A 51 -13.03 -8.85 -2.44
CA PHE A 51 -12.77 -7.79 -1.46
C PHE A 51 -14.00 -6.91 -1.18
N LEU A 52 -15.18 -7.32 -1.63
CA LEU A 52 -16.38 -6.51 -1.50
C LEU A 52 -16.77 -6.32 -0.03
N ILE A 53 -16.90 -5.06 0.37
CA ILE A 53 -17.44 -4.63 1.67
C ILE A 53 -18.44 -3.49 1.44
N PRO A 54 -19.39 -3.23 2.38
CA PRO A 54 -20.32 -2.10 2.27
C PRO A 54 -19.59 -0.76 2.12
N ILE A 55 -20.09 0.11 1.24
CA ILE A 55 -19.47 1.42 0.98
C ILE A 55 -19.35 2.29 2.24
N SER A 56 -20.30 2.19 3.17
CA SER A 56 -20.25 2.88 4.47
C SER A 56 -19.01 2.49 5.30
N LYS A 57 -18.57 1.23 5.24
CA LYS A 57 -17.34 0.78 5.90
C LYS A 57 -16.08 1.29 5.19
N VAL A 58 -16.14 1.44 3.86
CA VAL A 58 -15.07 2.09 3.08
C VAL A 58 -14.95 3.57 3.47
N ASP A 59 -16.07 4.28 3.59
CA ASP A 59 -16.07 5.68 4.00
C ASP A 59 -15.50 5.87 5.41
N GLU A 60 -15.86 4.99 6.34
CA GLU A 60 -15.27 4.99 7.68
C GLU A 60 -13.76 4.72 7.64
N ASN A 61 -13.31 3.74 6.85
CA ASN A 61 -11.89 3.49 6.64
C ASN A 61 -11.16 4.72 6.09
N MET A 62 -11.76 5.45 5.15
CA MET A 62 -11.19 6.68 4.59
C MET A 62 -11.02 7.77 5.66
N GLN A 63 -12.00 7.93 6.55
CA GLN A 63 -11.89 8.88 7.68
C GLN A 63 -10.79 8.47 8.66
N ARG A 64 -10.71 7.18 9.02
CA ARG A 64 -9.67 6.65 9.91
C ARG A 64 -8.27 6.79 9.31
N ALA A 65 -8.12 6.57 8.00
CA ALA A 65 -6.84 6.64 7.30
C ALA A 65 -6.17 8.03 7.36
N GLN A 66 -6.95 9.10 7.53
CA GLN A 66 -6.45 10.47 7.64
C GLN A 66 -5.90 10.82 9.04
N LYS A 67 -6.17 9.99 10.06
CA LYS A 67 -5.72 10.27 11.42
C LYS A 67 -4.19 10.16 11.53
N ARG A 68 -3.62 10.97 12.42
CA ARG A 68 -2.17 10.93 12.71
C ARG A 68 -1.80 9.53 13.22
N ASN A 69 -0.77 8.94 12.61
CA ASN A 69 -0.26 7.59 12.90
C ASN A 69 -1.26 6.45 12.62
N ALA A 70 -2.29 6.68 11.79
CA ALA A 70 -3.30 5.67 11.48
C ALA A 70 -2.71 4.33 11.02
N ALA A 71 -1.69 4.37 10.16
CA ALA A 71 -1.00 3.17 9.67
C ALA A 71 -0.48 2.23 10.77
N LYS A 72 -0.18 2.75 11.98
CA LYS A 72 0.36 1.96 13.10
C LYS A 72 -0.70 1.58 14.14
N VAL A 73 -1.71 2.42 14.35
CA VAL A 73 -2.60 2.30 15.52
C VAL A 73 -4.08 2.09 15.17
N GLU A 74 -4.53 2.57 14.02
CA GLU A 74 -5.93 2.44 13.64
C GLU A 74 -6.19 1.04 13.08
N LYS A 75 -7.45 0.63 13.18
CA LYS A 75 -7.96 -0.56 12.52
C LYS A 75 -8.89 -0.16 11.38
N PHE A 76 -8.97 -1.01 10.39
CA PHE A 76 -9.77 -0.82 9.19
C PHE A 76 -10.69 -2.00 9.02
N TRP A 77 -11.93 -1.71 8.63
CA TRP A 77 -12.87 -2.73 8.21
C TRP A 77 -12.30 -3.48 7.01
N PHE A 78 -12.20 -4.78 7.16
CA PHE A 78 -11.67 -5.68 6.15
C PHE A 78 -12.51 -6.94 6.09
N ARG A 79 -12.54 -7.58 4.92
CA ARG A 79 -13.25 -8.84 4.75
C ARG A 79 -12.40 -9.99 5.28
N LYS A 80 -13.00 -10.81 6.15
CA LYS A 80 -12.34 -11.93 6.84
C LYS A 80 -11.97 -13.04 5.86
N ASP A 81 -12.93 -13.50 5.06
CA ASP A 81 -12.72 -14.50 4.01
C ASP A 81 -12.88 -13.88 2.62
N ILE A 82 -11.76 -13.81 1.89
CA ILE A 82 -11.68 -13.25 0.53
C ILE A 82 -11.59 -14.34 -0.55
N THR A 83 -11.59 -15.62 -0.16
CA THR A 83 -11.40 -16.76 -1.09
C THR A 83 -12.71 -17.37 -1.56
N THR A 84 -13.81 -17.13 -0.84
CA THR A 84 -15.15 -17.59 -1.22
C THR A 84 -15.84 -16.57 -2.14
N GLN A 85 -16.23 -17.04 -3.34
CA GLN A 85 -16.99 -16.24 -4.32
C GLN A 85 -18.47 -16.08 -3.96
N VAL A 86 -18.92 -16.75 -2.91
CA VAL A 86 -20.29 -16.61 -2.43
C VAL A 86 -20.29 -15.42 -1.48
N SER A 87 -20.75 -14.26 -1.96
CA SER A 87 -21.35 -13.29 -1.05
C SER A 87 -22.53 -13.99 -0.38
N PRO A 88 -22.50 -14.27 0.93
CA PRO A 88 -23.59 -14.94 1.61
C PRO A 88 -24.89 -14.17 1.37
N PRO A 89 -26.03 -14.87 1.20
CA PRO A 89 -27.33 -14.24 0.96
C PRO A 89 -27.63 -13.13 1.98
N GLU A 90 -27.16 -13.27 3.22
CA GLU A 90 -27.36 -12.29 4.29
C GLU A 90 -26.66 -10.94 4.02
N ALA A 91 -25.48 -10.94 3.36
CA ALA A 91 -24.78 -9.72 2.97
C ALA A 91 -25.52 -8.97 1.85
N ASN A 92 -26.13 -9.73 0.93
CA ASN A 92 -26.99 -9.19 -0.13
C ASN A 92 -28.31 -8.63 0.41
N GLU A 93 -28.89 -9.23 1.45
CA GLU A 93 -30.08 -8.68 2.12
C GLU A 93 -29.75 -7.38 2.87
N CYS A 94 -28.64 -7.34 3.60
CA CYS A 94 -28.18 -6.17 4.35
C CYS A 94 -27.92 -4.94 3.43
N CYS A 95 -27.51 -5.16 2.17
CA CYS A 95 -27.33 -4.09 1.18
C CYS A 95 -28.63 -3.67 0.44
N LYS A 96 -29.68 -4.51 0.46
CA LYS A 96 -30.95 -4.25 -0.24
C LYS A 96 -31.94 -3.48 0.61
N THR A 97 -31.95 -3.73 1.90
CA THR A 97 -32.84 -3.07 2.85
C THR A 97 -32.03 -2.03 3.60
N GLY A 98 -32.12 -0.76 3.22
CA GLY A 98 -31.57 0.38 4.00
C GLY A 98 -32.29 0.55 5.35
N THR A 99 -32.54 -0.55 6.05
CA THR A 99 -33.39 -0.67 7.22
C THR A 99 -32.49 -0.96 8.41
N THR A 100 -32.57 -0.09 9.40
CA THR A 100 -31.73 -0.01 10.60
C THR A 100 -31.86 -1.19 11.58
N ASN A 101 -32.51 -2.29 11.20
CA ASN A 101 -32.84 -3.43 12.07
C ASN A 101 -32.45 -4.80 11.46
N CYS A 102 -31.36 -4.87 10.71
CA CYS A 102 -30.57 -6.10 10.72
C CYS A 102 -29.71 -6.04 12.00
N ASP A 103 -29.66 -7.11 12.79
CA ASP A 103 -28.75 -7.20 13.93
C ASP A 103 -27.30 -7.08 13.41
N MET A 104 -26.81 -5.85 13.32
CA MET A 104 -25.50 -5.46 12.80
C MET A 104 -24.35 -6.20 13.51
N LYS A 105 -24.63 -6.78 14.69
CA LYS A 105 -23.71 -7.57 15.50
C LYS A 105 -23.31 -8.93 14.91
N ASN A 106 -24.03 -9.48 13.93
CA ASN A 106 -23.85 -10.87 13.49
C ASN A 106 -23.36 -11.09 12.05
N CYS A 107 -22.89 -10.06 11.34
CA CYS A 107 -22.21 -10.29 10.07
C CYS A 107 -20.71 -10.55 10.31
N ASP A 108 -20.34 -11.79 10.69
CA ASP A 108 -18.95 -12.28 10.93
C ASP A 108 -18.04 -12.24 9.68
N MET A 109 -18.51 -11.61 8.60
CA MET A 109 -17.80 -11.46 7.34
C MET A 109 -16.78 -10.33 7.34
N PHE A 110 -17.01 -9.29 8.13
CA PHE A 110 -16.16 -8.09 8.16
C PHE A 110 -15.62 -7.86 9.56
N VAL A 111 -14.33 -7.63 9.65
CA VAL A 111 -13.60 -7.49 10.91
C VAL A 111 -12.68 -6.29 10.84
N GLU A 112 -12.38 -5.72 12.00
CA GLU A 112 -11.43 -4.62 12.09
C GLU A 112 -10.01 -5.18 12.23
N MET A 113 -9.15 -4.85 11.28
CA MET A 113 -7.75 -5.27 11.25
C MET A 113 -6.82 -4.07 11.18
N THR A 114 -5.70 -4.15 11.89
CA THR A 114 -4.58 -3.20 11.73
C THR A 114 -3.97 -3.35 10.33
N LEU A 115 -3.24 -2.33 9.89
CA LEU A 115 -2.51 -2.41 8.62
C LEU A 115 -1.52 -3.58 8.61
N ASN A 116 -0.87 -3.87 9.74
CA ASN A 116 0.02 -5.02 9.90
C ASN A 116 -0.72 -6.34 9.64
N GLU A 117 -1.89 -6.53 10.24
CA GLU A 117 -2.70 -7.74 10.06
C GLU A 117 -3.18 -7.90 8.62
N ILE A 118 -3.57 -6.82 7.95
CA ILE A 118 -3.98 -6.85 6.54
C ILE A 118 -2.79 -7.21 5.63
N ILE A 119 -1.62 -6.61 5.85
CA ILE A 119 -0.48 -6.79 4.96
C ILE A 119 0.26 -8.11 5.22
N ASN A 120 0.53 -8.41 6.49
CA ASN A 120 1.36 -9.53 6.93
C ASN A 120 0.55 -10.76 7.36
N GLY A 121 -0.75 -10.60 7.59
CA GLY A 121 -1.64 -11.66 8.06
C GLY A 121 -1.93 -11.56 9.56
N LYS A 122 -2.98 -12.28 9.95
CA LYS A 122 -3.42 -12.48 11.32
C LYS A 122 -3.63 -13.97 11.52
N GLU A 123 -2.84 -14.58 12.38
CA GLU A 123 -2.82 -16.02 12.59
C GLU A 123 -4.23 -16.57 12.88
N GLY A 124 -4.62 -17.62 12.17
CA GLY A 124 -5.94 -18.25 12.29
C GLY A 124 -7.13 -17.45 11.71
N GLU A 125 -6.94 -16.20 11.28
CA GLU A 125 -8.03 -15.33 10.82
C GLU A 125 -7.87 -14.83 9.38
N PHE A 126 -6.67 -14.39 8.98
CA PHE A 126 -6.44 -13.85 7.64
C PHE A 126 -5.01 -14.14 7.17
N PRO A 127 -4.82 -14.66 5.95
CA PRO A 127 -3.49 -15.05 5.47
C PRO A 127 -2.54 -13.86 5.29
N GLY A 128 -3.05 -12.66 5.00
CA GLY A 128 -2.25 -11.48 4.67
C GLY A 128 -2.04 -11.30 3.17
N LEU A 129 -2.03 -10.05 2.71
CA LEU A 129 -1.86 -9.73 1.29
C LEU A 129 -0.47 -10.11 0.75
N ILE A 130 0.60 -9.89 1.53
CA ILE A 130 1.95 -10.25 1.09
C ILE A 130 2.17 -11.76 1.05
N PRO A 131 1.74 -12.55 2.05
CA PRO A 131 1.74 -14.01 1.94
C PRO A 131 1.02 -14.54 0.68
N LEU A 132 -0.14 -13.97 0.33
CA LEU A 132 -0.84 -14.33 -0.92
C LEU A 132 -0.03 -14.02 -2.18
N ILE A 133 0.63 -12.86 -2.22
CA ILE A 133 1.53 -12.49 -3.33
C ILE A 133 2.71 -13.46 -3.43
N LYS A 134 3.34 -13.82 -2.30
CA LYS A 134 4.46 -14.79 -2.28
C LYS A 134 4.03 -16.17 -2.77
N SER A 135 2.83 -16.62 -2.38
CA SER A 135 2.24 -17.86 -2.89
C SER A 135 2.06 -17.82 -4.40
N TYR A 136 1.54 -16.71 -4.93
CA TYR A 136 1.37 -16.52 -6.38
C TYR A 136 2.70 -16.55 -7.14
N LEU A 137 3.73 -15.89 -6.61
CA LEU A 137 5.06 -15.86 -7.21
C LEU A 137 5.75 -17.23 -7.21
N THR A 138 5.43 -18.12 -6.27
CA THR A 138 6.05 -19.47 -6.19
C THR A 138 5.68 -20.33 -7.41
N GLY A 139 4.52 -20.06 -8.04
CA GLY A 139 4.10 -20.73 -9.27
C GLY A 139 4.57 -20.07 -10.56
N MET A 140 5.33 -18.97 -10.49
CA MET A 140 5.81 -18.23 -11.66
C MET A 140 7.28 -18.53 -11.94
N ASP A 141 7.63 -18.67 -13.21
CA ASP A 141 9.03 -18.71 -13.64
C ASP A 141 9.59 -17.28 -13.69
N VAL A 142 10.30 -16.88 -12.64
CA VAL A 142 10.90 -15.55 -12.48
C VAL A 142 12.38 -15.74 -12.20
N ASP A 143 13.23 -14.97 -12.89
CA ASP A 143 14.67 -15.05 -12.68
C ASP A 143 15.05 -14.63 -11.24
N ALA A 144 16.19 -15.14 -10.76
CA ALA A 144 16.59 -14.99 -9.37
C ALA A 144 16.81 -13.52 -8.97
N ASP A 145 17.31 -12.67 -9.87
CA ASP A 145 17.57 -11.26 -9.58
C ASP A 145 16.25 -10.49 -9.45
N THR A 146 15.30 -10.69 -10.38
CA THR A 146 13.96 -10.11 -10.30
C THR A 146 13.24 -10.59 -9.04
N HIS A 147 13.32 -11.88 -8.70
CA HIS A 147 12.73 -12.41 -7.48
C HIS A 147 13.32 -11.73 -6.23
N CYS A 148 14.65 -11.52 -6.20
CA CYS A 148 15.32 -10.82 -5.10
C CYS A 148 14.82 -9.37 -4.96
N THR A 149 14.71 -8.62 -6.05
CA THR A 149 14.20 -7.24 -6.03
C THR A 149 12.73 -7.18 -5.57
N ILE A 150 11.88 -8.07 -6.07
CA ILE A 150 10.48 -8.15 -5.61
C ILE A 150 10.43 -8.48 -4.10
N GLN A 151 11.26 -9.41 -3.63
CA GLN A 151 11.36 -9.75 -2.21
C GLN A 151 11.73 -8.53 -1.35
N GLN A 152 12.68 -7.70 -1.80
CA GLN A 152 13.07 -6.47 -1.11
C GLN A 152 11.89 -5.48 -1.03
N TYR A 153 11.17 -5.26 -2.12
CA TYR A 153 9.99 -4.40 -2.14
C TYR A 153 8.87 -4.89 -1.21
N LEU A 154 8.58 -6.20 -1.24
CA LEU A 154 7.58 -6.78 -0.35
C LEU A 154 8.01 -6.63 1.11
N GLN A 155 9.26 -6.98 1.46
CA GLN A 155 9.79 -6.82 2.82
C GLN A 155 9.69 -5.38 3.32
N PHE A 156 10.01 -4.40 2.47
CA PHE A 156 9.85 -3.00 2.80
C PHE A 156 8.40 -2.65 3.20
N ILE A 157 7.41 -3.12 2.43
CA ILE A 157 5.99 -2.91 2.75
C ILE A 157 5.59 -3.67 4.03
N GLN A 158 6.09 -4.89 4.24
CA GLN A 158 5.85 -5.67 5.47
C GLN A 158 6.32 -4.89 6.70
N LYS A 159 7.56 -4.37 6.66
CA LYS A 159 8.17 -3.60 7.76
C LYS A 159 7.45 -2.27 8.00
N ARG A 160 6.98 -1.61 6.94
CA ARG A 160 6.23 -0.36 7.07
C ARG A 160 4.85 -0.60 7.67
N ALA A 161 4.19 -1.70 7.30
CA ALA A 161 2.89 -2.09 7.84
C ALA A 161 2.98 -2.54 9.31
N SER A 162 4.05 -3.22 9.71
CA SER A 162 4.31 -3.60 11.11
C SER A 162 4.73 -2.41 11.99
N GLY A 163 5.17 -1.32 11.36
CA GLY A 163 5.68 -0.13 12.04
C GLY A 163 7.12 -0.30 12.56
N GLU A 164 7.86 -1.28 12.04
CA GLU A 164 9.31 -1.44 12.24
C GLU A 164 10.08 -0.27 11.59
N ILE A 165 9.63 0.17 10.41
CA ILE A 165 10.10 1.40 9.76
C ILE A 165 9.00 2.45 9.71
N LEU A 166 9.41 3.72 9.69
CA LEU A 166 8.53 4.86 9.68
C LEU A 166 7.87 5.04 8.31
N THR A 167 6.64 5.54 8.33
CA THR A 167 6.07 6.18 7.14
C THR A 167 6.74 7.52 6.91
N THR A 168 6.79 7.98 5.66
CA THR A 168 7.28 9.32 5.29
C THR A 168 6.68 10.42 6.17
N ALA A 169 5.37 10.38 6.40
CA ALA A 169 4.68 11.36 7.25
C ALA A 169 5.13 11.30 8.72
N SER A 170 5.36 10.10 9.27
CA SER A 170 5.88 9.93 10.64
C SER A 170 7.33 10.39 10.77
N TRP A 171 8.13 10.11 9.74
CA TRP A 171 9.52 10.55 9.66
C TRP A 171 9.63 12.08 9.59
N ILE A 172 8.87 12.75 8.72
CA ILE A 172 8.81 14.22 8.64
C ILE A 172 8.41 14.82 9.99
N ARG A 173 7.38 14.28 10.64
CA ARG A 173 6.96 14.74 11.98
C ARG A 173 8.03 14.52 13.04
N LYS A 174 8.81 13.45 12.96
CA LYS A 174 9.93 13.18 13.87
C LYS A 174 11.03 14.23 13.62
N PHE A 175 11.45 14.40 12.37
CA PHE A 175 12.46 15.37 11.97
C PHE A 175 12.15 16.79 12.47
N VAL A 176 10.94 17.28 12.22
CA VAL A 176 10.53 18.63 12.66
C VAL A 176 10.53 18.76 14.18
N ARG A 177 10.02 17.76 14.91
CA ARG A 177 9.94 17.81 16.37
C ARG A 177 11.30 17.75 17.06
N GLU A 178 12.26 17.06 16.44
CA GLU A 178 13.63 16.92 16.95
C GLU A 178 14.55 18.05 16.48
N HIS A 179 14.06 18.96 15.63
CA HIS A 179 14.86 20.07 15.13
C HIS A 179 15.20 21.07 16.25
N PRO A 180 16.46 21.52 16.41
CA PRO A 180 16.88 22.41 17.50
C PRO A 180 16.10 23.72 17.60
N GLU A 181 15.69 24.26 16.46
CA GLU A 181 14.89 25.50 16.40
C GLU A 181 13.39 25.31 16.65
N TYR A 182 12.89 24.07 16.75
CA TYR A 182 11.47 23.83 16.92
C TYR A 182 11.00 24.17 18.34
N LYS A 183 10.04 25.09 18.43
CA LYS A 183 9.58 25.66 19.72
C LYS A 183 8.36 24.96 20.32
N SER A 184 8.03 23.77 19.84
CA SER A 184 6.82 23.03 20.25
C SER A 184 5.51 23.82 20.04
N ASP A 185 5.51 24.74 19.07
CA ASP A 185 4.41 25.66 18.78
C ASP A 185 3.63 25.28 17.51
N SER A 186 3.90 24.08 16.96
CA SER A 186 3.34 23.58 15.70
C SER A 186 3.66 24.43 14.47
N LYS A 187 4.69 25.29 14.53
CA LYS A 187 5.16 26.07 13.40
C LYS A 187 6.44 25.47 12.81
N VAL A 188 6.50 25.40 11.49
CA VAL A 188 7.69 25.02 10.74
C VAL A 188 8.29 26.31 10.18
N SER A 189 9.43 26.74 10.72
CA SER A 189 10.15 27.93 10.21
C SER A 189 10.78 27.65 8.85
N GLU A 190 11.16 28.70 8.13
CA GLU A 190 11.88 28.57 6.85
C GLU A 190 13.18 27.77 6.99
N HIS A 191 13.90 27.94 8.10
CA HIS A 191 15.13 27.20 8.38
C HIS A 191 14.86 25.70 8.60
N ILE A 192 13.85 25.35 9.42
CA ILE A 192 13.43 23.94 9.61
C ILE A 192 13.04 23.32 8.27
N ASN A 193 12.29 24.05 7.44
CA ASN A 193 11.88 23.59 6.13
C ASN A 193 13.07 23.40 5.18
N TYR A 194 14.02 24.33 5.16
CA TYR A 194 15.25 24.23 4.38
C TYR A 194 16.06 22.98 4.75
N ASP A 195 16.26 22.74 6.05
CA ASP A 195 17.00 21.58 6.54
C ASP A 195 16.27 20.26 6.24
N LEU A 196 14.93 20.25 6.35
CA LEU A 196 14.10 19.11 5.97
C LEU A 196 14.28 18.77 4.48
N LEU A 197 14.12 19.74 3.60
CA LEU A 197 14.23 19.53 2.15
C LEU A 197 15.65 19.10 1.74
N ASN A 198 16.68 19.69 2.36
CA ASN A 198 18.05 19.26 2.15
C ASN A 198 18.29 17.84 2.63
N ARG A 199 17.74 17.43 3.78
CA ARG A 199 17.85 16.06 4.27
C ARG A 199 17.15 15.08 3.32
N ILE A 200 15.93 15.41 2.86
CA ILE A 200 15.19 14.62 1.86
C ILE A 200 16.03 14.42 0.59
N ARG A 201 16.61 15.50 0.06
CA ARG A 201 17.48 15.43 -1.13
C ARG A 201 18.70 14.53 -0.90
N GLN A 202 19.32 14.61 0.28
CA GLN A 202 20.48 13.77 0.61
C GLN A 202 20.10 12.28 0.73
N ILE A 203 18.91 11.97 1.23
CA ILE A 203 18.37 10.60 1.28
C ILE A 203 18.06 10.10 -0.13
N GLN A 204 17.34 10.89 -0.93
CA GLN A 204 16.98 10.54 -2.30
C GLN A 204 18.21 10.26 -3.17
N THR A 205 19.26 11.08 -3.05
CA THR A 205 20.50 10.91 -3.81
C THR A 205 21.44 9.84 -3.25
N GLY A 206 21.05 9.14 -2.17
CA GLY A 206 21.88 8.13 -1.52
C GLY A 206 23.11 8.68 -0.79
N LYS A 207 23.24 10.00 -0.64
CA LYS A 207 24.34 10.63 0.10
C LYS A 207 24.29 10.31 1.59
N ILE A 208 23.08 10.13 2.14
CA ILE A 208 22.85 9.70 3.52
C ILE A 208 21.91 8.50 3.53
N SER A 209 22.28 7.46 4.26
CA SER A 209 21.39 6.33 4.55
C SER A 209 20.37 6.69 5.63
N CYS A 210 19.13 6.22 5.47
CA CYS A 210 18.06 6.41 6.45
C CYS A 210 17.33 5.08 6.75
N PRO A 211 17.93 4.20 7.58
CA PRO A 211 17.34 2.88 7.89
C PRO A 211 15.98 2.97 8.57
N GLU A 212 15.73 4.01 9.37
CA GLU A 212 14.42 4.22 10.00
C GLU A 212 13.28 4.49 9.01
N LEU A 213 13.59 4.94 7.79
CA LEU A 213 12.61 5.21 6.73
C LEU A 213 12.60 4.08 5.68
N LEU A 214 13.77 3.59 5.30
CA LEU A 214 13.99 2.70 4.16
C LEU A 214 14.28 1.24 4.56
N GLY A 215 14.65 0.98 5.82
CA GLY A 215 15.20 -0.29 6.27
C GLY A 215 16.65 -0.52 5.80
N ASP A 216 17.19 -1.70 6.09
CA ASP A 216 18.61 -2.01 5.86
C ASP A 216 18.98 -2.34 4.41
N ASN A 217 18.00 -2.64 3.54
CA ASN A 217 18.21 -3.24 2.21
C ASN A 217 17.51 -2.49 1.05
N ALA A 218 17.51 -1.16 1.08
CA ALA A 218 16.80 -0.35 0.07
C ALA A 218 17.56 -0.10 -1.24
N THR A 219 18.68 -0.79 -1.49
CA THR A 219 19.41 -0.71 -2.76
C THR A 219 18.81 -1.68 -3.78
N SER A 220 17.89 -1.19 -4.60
CA SER A 220 17.48 -1.92 -5.81
C SER A 220 18.66 -2.00 -6.78
N LYS A 221 18.90 -3.18 -7.36
CA LYS A 221 19.92 -3.36 -8.41
C LYS A 221 19.47 -2.84 -9.78
N THR A 222 18.23 -2.36 -9.90
CA THR A 222 17.74 -1.77 -11.15
C THR A 222 18.56 -0.51 -11.45
N LYS A 223 19.40 -0.59 -12.49
CA LYS A 223 20.17 0.55 -12.98
C LYS A 223 19.21 1.56 -13.62
N ASP A 224 19.50 2.86 -13.55
CA ASP A 224 18.74 3.93 -14.21
C ASP A 224 18.68 3.82 -15.75
N SER A 225 19.43 2.88 -16.33
CA SER A 225 19.38 2.58 -17.76
C SER A 225 18.09 1.84 -18.11
N VAL A 226 17.25 2.47 -18.92
CA VAL A 226 16.15 1.80 -19.63
C VAL A 226 16.73 0.60 -20.40
N PRO A 227 16.22 -0.63 -20.20
CA PRO A 227 16.66 -1.79 -20.98
C PRO A 227 16.55 -1.48 -22.47
N THR A 228 17.60 -1.79 -23.24
CA THR A 228 17.68 -1.50 -24.69
C THR A 228 16.55 -2.15 -25.50
N ALA A 229 15.86 -3.14 -24.91
CA ALA A 229 14.65 -3.74 -25.46
C ALA A 229 13.45 -2.77 -25.54
N LEU A 230 13.41 -1.71 -24.72
CA LEU A 230 12.36 -0.69 -24.74
C LEU A 230 12.72 0.54 -25.60
N THR A 231 13.96 0.64 -26.08
CA THR A 231 14.40 1.76 -26.93
C THR A 231 14.19 1.53 -28.43
N ASN A 232 13.76 0.33 -28.85
CA ASN A 232 13.71 -0.06 -30.27
C ASN A 232 12.31 -0.09 -30.91
N ASP A 233 11.32 0.65 -30.39
CA ASP A 233 9.98 0.76 -31.01
C ASP A 233 9.55 2.20 -31.31
N CYS A 234 10.50 3.07 -31.68
CA CYS A 234 10.20 4.39 -32.26
C CYS A 234 11.29 4.82 -33.26
N LEU A 235 11.26 4.24 -34.46
CA LEU A 235 11.68 4.88 -35.71
C LEU A 235 10.73 4.44 -36.83
#